data_AF-A0A559KKK2-F1
#
_entry.id   AF-A0A559KKK2-F1
#
_cell.length_a   1.000
_cell.length_b   1.000
_cell.length_c   1.000
_cell.angle_alpha   90.00
_cell.angle_beta   90.00
_cell.angle_gamma   90.00
#
_symmetry.space_group_name_H-M   'P 1'
#
loop_
_entity.id
_entity.type
_entity.pdbx_description
1 polymer ?
#
loop_
_entity_poly.entity_id
_entity_poly.type
_entity_poly.pdbx_seq_one_letter_code
_entity_poly.pdbx_strand_id
1 'polypeptide(L)'
;MALSSHGVETRAMSDPSGLPPSLVDMRTKLLQLSRRRAAWNHEVHFPLLCLALRNRSKGAFQRLVNVKSCSSASIIPDYRIRFAPDKKIDFCVYLDPHHDPNDTNIASTVDAVRAHLPGLSINPTDDLSLLSNPIAIPIETNRPGEGLDTANLQVATFLTAHLTLLQRLLDAGASVPVQDGEKAPSVDDLGSLPGLIVQGNTWNFIAASRQDSRIVTWSETSLGSTGDIFGIYQIIASLQLLRQWIGTTYWPWLRRVTQRAATAAQLRDGPAG
;
A
#
# COMPACT_ATOMS: atom_id res chain seq x y z
N MET A 1 38.96 -15.96 -50.46
CA MET A 1 37.61 -16.19 -49.92
C MET A 1 37.47 -15.39 -48.64
N ALA A 2 36.79 -14.25 -48.69
CA ALA A 2 36.46 -13.46 -47.51
C ALA A 2 34.98 -13.69 -47.21
N LEU A 3 34.66 -14.21 -46.03
CA LEU A 3 33.29 -14.28 -45.54
C LEU A 3 33.04 -13.09 -44.62
N SER A 4 32.13 -12.24 -45.09
CA SER A 4 31.64 -11.01 -44.47
C SER A 4 30.89 -11.32 -43.16
N SER A 5 31.35 -10.69 -42.07
CA SER A 5 30.61 -10.59 -40.82
C SER A 5 29.39 -9.70 -41.03
N HIS A 6 28.19 -10.27 -40.96
CA HIS A 6 26.94 -9.50 -40.87
C HIS A 6 26.92 -8.76 -39.54
N GLY A 7 27.09 -7.44 -39.61
CA GLY A 7 26.92 -6.54 -38.49
C GLY A 7 25.45 -6.52 -38.06
N VAL A 8 25.18 -7.02 -36.86
CA VAL A 8 23.95 -6.69 -36.14
C VAL A 8 24.12 -5.24 -35.68
N GLU A 9 23.46 -4.30 -36.35
CA GLU A 9 23.35 -2.92 -35.86
C GLU A 9 22.58 -2.93 -34.53
N THR A 10 23.31 -2.86 -33.42
CA THR A 10 22.74 -2.45 -32.14
C THR A 10 22.42 -0.97 -32.21
N ARG A 11 21.22 -0.64 -32.70
CA ARG A 11 20.66 0.71 -32.62
C ARG A 11 20.45 1.04 -31.14
N ALA A 12 21.10 2.10 -30.65
CA ALA A 12 20.95 2.55 -29.28
C ALA A 12 19.46 2.79 -28.95
N MET A 13 18.99 2.22 -27.84
CA MET A 13 17.60 2.24 -27.33
C MET A 13 17.10 3.62 -26.86
N SER A 14 17.71 4.70 -27.34
CA SER A 14 17.30 6.08 -27.10
C SER A 14 16.18 6.54 -28.05
N ASP A 15 15.77 5.71 -29.01
CA ASP A 15 14.75 6.05 -30.03
C ASP A 15 13.32 5.97 -29.46
N PRO A 16 12.60 7.11 -29.31
CA PRO A 16 11.27 7.16 -28.72
C PRO A 16 10.15 6.63 -29.62
N SER A 17 10.45 6.23 -30.86
CA SER A 17 9.45 5.87 -31.89
C SER A 17 8.62 4.61 -31.59
N GLY A 18 9.03 3.79 -30.62
CA GLY A 18 8.30 2.58 -30.19
C GLY A 18 7.39 2.76 -28.97
N LEU A 19 7.32 3.97 -28.39
CA LEU A 19 6.62 4.21 -27.13
C LEU A 19 5.14 4.61 -27.36
N PRO A 20 4.21 4.15 -26.50
CA PRO A 20 2.86 4.71 -26.44
C PRO A 20 2.95 6.24 -26.27
N PRO A 21 2.20 7.05 -27.03
CA PRO A 21 2.29 8.51 -26.99
C PRO A 21 2.19 9.09 -25.58
N SER A 22 1.37 8.48 -24.71
CA SER A 22 1.21 8.87 -23.31
C SER A 22 2.48 8.78 -22.45
N LEU A 23 3.43 7.89 -22.78
CA LEU A 23 4.68 7.72 -22.04
C LEU A 23 5.78 8.68 -22.50
N VAL A 24 5.76 9.09 -23.77
CA VAL A 24 6.67 10.11 -24.33
C VAL A 24 6.33 11.50 -23.77
N ASP A 25 5.03 11.82 -23.69
CA ASP A 25 4.55 13.06 -23.10
C ASP A 25 4.88 13.12 -21.60
N MET A 26 4.77 11.99 -20.89
CA MET A 26 5.16 11.86 -19.50
C MET A 26 6.67 12.16 -19.32
N ARG A 27 7.54 11.57 -20.13
CA ARG A 27 8.99 11.83 -20.13
C ARG A 27 9.34 13.30 -20.34
N THR A 28 8.66 13.97 -21.27
CA THR A 28 8.91 15.37 -21.59
C THR A 28 8.47 16.29 -20.46
N LYS A 29 7.35 15.99 -19.82
CA LYS A 29 6.85 16.72 -18.65
C LYS A 29 7.70 16.47 -17.39
N LEU A 30 8.23 15.26 -17.22
CA LEU A 30 9.14 14.85 -16.14
C LEU A 30 10.41 15.71 -16.07
N LEU A 31 11.01 16.06 -17.21
CA LEU A 31 12.21 16.90 -17.28
C LEU A 31 11.94 18.37 -16.90
N GLN A 32 10.70 18.85 -17.06
CA GLN A 32 10.29 20.24 -16.79
C GLN A 32 9.82 20.48 -15.34
N LEU A 33 9.33 19.46 -14.65
CA LEU A 33 8.65 19.57 -13.33
C LEU A 33 9.60 19.71 -12.12
N SER A 34 10.90 19.95 -12.32
CA SER A 34 11.98 19.90 -11.32
C SER A 34 11.87 20.83 -10.10
N ARG A 35 10.73 21.48 -9.81
CA ARG A 35 10.65 22.52 -8.78
C ARG A 35 9.64 22.32 -7.64
N ARG A 36 8.69 21.37 -7.69
CA ARG A 36 7.75 21.15 -6.56
C ARG A 36 7.33 19.68 -6.40
N ARG A 37 7.60 19.07 -5.22
CA ARG A 37 7.16 17.71 -4.84
C ARG A 37 5.67 17.46 -5.11
N ALA A 38 4.82 18.45 -4.79
CA ALA A 38 3.38 18.36 -5.01
C ALA A 38 3.01 18.21 -6.51
N ALA A 39 3.74 18.88 -7.40
CA ALA A 39 3.51 18.77 -8.85
C ALA A 39 3.91 17.38 -9.36
N TRP A 40 5.04 16.83 -8.90
CA TRP A 40 5.45 15.45 -9.20
C TRP A 40 4.45 14.42 -8.71
N ASN A 41 4.00 14.58 -7.46
CA ASN A 41 2.98 13.74 -6.86
C ASN A 41 1.71 13.69 -7.72
N HIS A 42 1.26 14.84 -8.23
CA HIS A 42 0.05 14.94 -9.04
C HIS A 42 0.23 14.48 -10.50
N GLU A 43 1.34 14.82 -11.14
CA GLU A 43 1.54 14.67 -12.59
C GLU A 43 2.22 13.36 -12.98
N VAL A 44 2.92 12.71 -12.04
CA VAL A 44 3.75 11.53 -12.31
C VAL A 44 3.35 10.38 -11.41
N HIS A 45 3.52 10.54 -10.10
CA HIS A 45 3.40 9.43 -9.16
C HIS A 45 1.97 8.91 -9.09
N PHE A 46 0.99 9.82 -8.94
CA PHE A 46 -0.41 9.43 -8.84
C PHE A 46 -0.96 8.81 -10.14
N PRO A 47 -0.70 9.35 -11.35
CA PRO A 47 -1.07 8.70 -12.60
C PRO A 47 -0.45 7.33 -12.79
N LEU A 48 0.84 7.15 -12.43
CA LEU A 48 1.52 5.86 -12.55
C LEU A 48 0.95 4.82 -11.58
N LEU A 49 0.69 5.21 -10.33
CA LEU A 49 -0.01 4.37 -9.35
C LEU A 49 -1.41 3.97 -9.85
N CYS A 50 -2.16 4.92 -10.40
CA CYS A 50 -3.48 4.64 -10.99
C CYS A 50 -3.37 3.66 -12.15
N LEU A 51 -2.40 3.84 -13.04
CA LEU A 51 -2.15 2.99 -14.19
C LEU A 51 -1.87 1.53 -13.79
N ALA A 52 -1.04 1.32 -12.78
CA ALA A 52 -0.64 -0.01 -12.34
C ALA A 52 -1.71 -0.71 -11.48
N LEU A 53 -2.37 0.04 -10.59
CA LEU A 53 -3.21 -0.54 -9.53
C LEU A 53 -4.71 -0.55 -9.86
N ARG A 54 -5.21 0.36 -10.69
CA ARG A 54 -6.64 0.39 -11.04
C ARG A 54 -6.89 -0.50 -12.24
N ASN A 55 -7.75 -1.51 -12.09
CA ASN A 55 -8.16 -2.32 -13.23
C ASN A 55 -8.93 -1.48 -14.24
N ARG A 56 -8.48 -1.48 -15.49
CA ARG A 56 -9.10 -0.73 -16.60
C ARG A 56 -10.46 -1.31 -17.03
N SER A 57 -10.75 -2.57 -16.71
CA SER A 57 -12.00 -3.23 -17.12
C SER A 57 -13.22 -2.89 -16.23
N LYS A 58 -13.01 -2.25 -15.08
CA LYS A 58 -14.09 -1.81 -14.18
C LYS A 58 -14.22 -0.28 -14.25
N GLY A 59 -15.46 0.22 -14.26
CA GLY A 59 -15.77 1.66 -14.28
C GLY A 59 -14.99 2.44 -13.23
N ALA A 60 -14.86 3.76 -13.44
CA ALA A 60 -13.86 4.62 -12.79
C ALA A 60 -13.77 4.56 -11.25
N PHE A 61 -14.79 4.03 -10.55
CA PHE A 61 -14.86 3.99 -9.09
C PHE A 61 -15.43 2.70 -8.47
N GLN A 62 -15.69 1.66 -9.27
CA GLN A 62 -16.28 0.40 -8.77
C GLN A 62 -15.22 -0.69 -8.60
N ARG A 63 -14.31 -0.51 -7.65
CA ARG A 63 -13.22 -1.48 -7.43
C ARG A 63 -12.79 -1.51 -5.98
N LEU A 64 -12.39 -2.70 -5.56
CA LEU A 64 -11.84 -2.95 -4.24
C LEU A 64 -10.50 -2.22 -4.02
N VAL A 65 -9.53 -2.33 -4.95
CA VAL A 65 -8.19 -1.71 -4.77
C VAL A 65 -8.13 -0.34 -5.42
N ASN A 66 -7.81 0.69 -4.64
CA ASN A 66 -7.70 2.08 -5.06
C ASN A 66 -6.43 2.76 -4.52
N VAL A 67 -6.19 3.99 -4.99
CA VAL A 67 -5.05 4.82 -4.61
C VAL A 67 -5.55 6.21 -4.27
N LYS A 68 -5.01 6.80 -3.21
CA LYS A 68 -5.36 8.13 -2.73
C LYS A 68 -4.16 8.91 -2.22
N SER A 69 -4.20 10.24 -2.38
CA SER A 69 -3.34 11.19 -1.67
C SER A 69 -3.86 11.41 -0.26
N CYS A 70 -3.00 11.29 0.74
CA CYS A 70 -3.36 11.37 2.16
C CYS A 70 -2.27 12.07 3.00
N SER A 71 -1.65 13.13 2.46
CA SER A 71 -0.54 13.88 3.09
C SER A 71 -0.86 14.52 4.46
N SER A 72 -2.13 14.50 4.88
CA SER A 72 -2.58 14.95 6.21
C SER A 72 -2.72 13.82 7.23
N ALA A 73 -2.65 12.56 6.82
CA ALA A 73 -2.91 11.38 7.64
C ALA A 73 -1.83 11.17 8.71
N SER A 74 -2.08 11.68 9.92
CA SER A 74 -1.26 11.43 11.10
C SER A 74 -1.58 10.07 11.71
N ILE A 75 -0.62 9.49 12.41
CA ILE A 75 -0.84 8.23 13.13
C ILE A 75 -1.57 8.52 14.45
N ILE A 76 -2.63 7.77 14.74
CA ILE A 76 -3.39 7.86 15.99
C ILE A 76 -2.44 7.53 17.16
N PRO A 77 -2.42 8.34 18.24
CA PRO A 77 -1.50 8.17 19.38
C PRO A 77 -1.44 6.76 19.96
N ASP A 78 -2.56 6.05 20.01
CA ASP A 78 -2.68 4.66 20.47
C ASP A 78 -1.78 3.65 19.74
N TYR A 79 -1.46 3.91 18.48
CA TYR A 79 -0.65 3.02 17.64
C TYR A 79 0.79 3.52 17.50
N ARG A 80 1.13 4.64 18.13
CA ARG A 80 2.48 5.21 18.08
C ARG A 80 3.36 4.63 19.18
N ILE A 81 4.61 4.37 18.83
CA ILE A 81 5.65 4.17 19.83
C ILE A 81 5.77 5.47 20.63
N ARG A 82 5.78 5.37 21.97
CA ARG A 82 5.89 6.55 22.85
C ARG A 82 7.10 7.39 22.45
N PHE A 83 6.89 8.71 22.37
CA PHE A 83 7.89 9.71 21.97
C PHE A 83 8.39 9.64 20.52
N ALA A 84 7.89 8.71 19.69
CA ALA A 84 8.16 8.75 18.26
C ALA A 84 7.54 10.02 17.65
N PRO A 85 8.21 10.69 16.70
CA PRO A 85 7.69 11.89 16.04
C PRO A 85 6.39 11.61 15.29
N ASP A 86 5.55 12.63 15.11
CA ASP A 86 4.36 12.48 14.26
C ASP A 86 4.81 12.39 12.80
N LYS A 87 4.50 11.27 12.16
CA LYS A 87 4.86 11.00 10.77
C LYS A 87 3.59 10.77 9.97
N LYS A 88 3.61 11.34 8.76
CA LYS A 88 2.55 11.25 7.77
C LYS A 88 3.07 10.52 6.54
N ILE A 89 2.13 10.06 5.72
CA ILE A 89 2.39 9.44 4.42
C ILE A 89 1.75 10.27 3.31
N ASP A 90 2.40 10.41 2.16
CA ASP A 90 1.86 11.20 1.04
C ASP A 90 0.73 10.49 0.28
N PHE A 91 0.85 9.18 0.08
CA PHE A 91 -0.19 8.37 -0.58
C PHE A 91 -0.44 7.05 0.15
N CYS A 92 -1.55 6.42 -0.19
CA CYS A 92 -1.82 5.04 0.17
C CYS A 92 -2.49 4.27 -0.97
N VAL A 93 -2.24 2.97 -0.99
CA VAL A 93 -3.11 1.98 -1.63
C VAL A 93 -4.12 1.53 -0.59
N TYR A 94 -5.40 1.72 -0.87
CA TYR A 94 -6.48 1.40 0.06
C TYR A 94 -7.51 0.46 -0.57
N LEU A 95 -8.29 -0.17 0.31
CA LEU A 95 -9.36 -1.10 -0.01
C LEU A 95 -10.70 -0.43 0.23
N ASP A 96 -11.61 -0.56 -0.72
CA ASP A 96 -13.01 -0.13 -0.61
C ASP A 96 -13.91 -1.35 -0.37
N PRO A 97 -14.34 -1.61 0.87
CA PRO A 97 -15.14 -2.77 1.23
C PRO A 97 -16.49 -2.85 0.49
N HIS A 98 -17.05 -1.73 0.00
CA HIS A 98 -18.31 -1.75 -0.76
C HIS A 98 -18.18 -2.45 -2.12
N HIS A 99 -16.95 -2.60 -2.61
CA HIS A 99 -16.66 -3.18 -3.92
C HIS A 99 -15.98 -4.55 -3.81
N ASP A 100 -16.14 -5.21 -2.67
CA ASP A 100 -15.72 -6.58 -2.47
C ASP A 100 -16.55 -7.56 -3.32
N PRO A 101 -15.93 -8.40 -4.16
CA PRO A 101 -16.66 -9.35 -4.99
C PRO A 101 -17.22 -10.56 -4.22
N ASN A 102 -16.72 -10.87 -3.01
CA ASN A 102 -17.05 -12.12 -2.32
C ASN A 102 -17.88 -11.91 -1.04
N ASP A 103 -18.07 -10.67 -0.57
CA ASP A 103 -18.87 -10.37 0.63
C ASP A 103 -19.49 -8.97 0.52
N THR A 104 -20.80 -8.90 0.33
CA THR A 104 -21.53 -7.62 0.23
C THR A 104 -21.75 -6.93 1.58
N ASN A 105 -21.59 -7.65 2.70
CA ASN A 105 -21.81 -7.17 4.06
C ASN A 105 -20.51 -6.75 4.76
N ILE A 106 -19.35 -6.94 4.12
CA ILE A 106 -18.06 -6.60 4.73
C ILE A 106 -17.94 -5.11 5.07
N ALA A 107 -18.58 -4.22 4.29
CA ALA A 107 -18.57 -2.78 4.58
C ALA A 107 -19.24 -2.44 5.92
N SER A 108 -20.43 -2.99 6.20
CA SER A 108 -21.10 -2.80 7.49
C SER A 108 -20.34 -3.48 8.63
N THR A 109 -19.69 -4.62 8.35
CA THR A 109 -18.81 -5.31 9.31
C THR A 109 -17.61 -4.42 9.68
N VAL A 110 -16.98 -3.77 8.70
CA VAL A 110 -15.89 -2.81 8.94
C VAL A 110 -16.37 -1.63 9.78
N ASP A 111 -17.55 -1.08 9.49
CA ASP A 111 -18.14 0.01 10.27
C ASP A 111 -18.43 -0.38 11.73
N ALA A 112 -18.96 -1.58 11.96
CA ALA A 112 -19.21 -2.10 13.31
C ALA A 112 -17.92 -2.30 14.11
N VAL A 113 -16.87 -2.83 13.47
CA VAL A 113 -15.58 -3.07 14.13
C VAL A 113 -14.87 -1.76 14.43
N ARG A 114 -14.77 -0.84 13.46
CA ARG A 114 -14.03 0.42 13.65
C ARG A 114 -14.65 1.30 14.73
N ALA A 115 -15.96 1.20 14.99
CA ALA A 115 -16.64 1.92 16.07
C ALA A 115 -16.04 1.65 17.46
N HIS A 116 -15.35 0.51 17.62
CA HIS A 116 -14.70 0.09 18.86
C HIS A 116 -13.17 0.28 18.84
N LEU A 117 -12.62 0.85 17.76
CA LEU A 117 -11.18 1.10 17.62
C LEU A 117 -10.85 2.58 17.90
N PRO A 118 -9.63 2.87 18.38
CA PRO A 118 -9.10 4.23 18.45
C PRO A 118 -9.36 5.04 17.18
N GLY A 119 -9.82 6.28 17.34
CA GLY A 119 -10.10 7.19 16.22
C GLY A 119 -11.27 6.78 15.32
N LEU A 120 -12.08 5.79 15.71
CA LEU A 120 -13.19 5.26 14.90
C LEU A 120 -12.73 4.78 13.51
N SER A 121 -11.49 4.30 13.44
CA SER A 121 -10.76 4.03 12.21
C SER A 121 -10.37 2.56 12.10
N ILE A 122 -10.56 1.98 10.92
CA ILE A 122 -10.00 0.67 10.54
C ILE A 122 -8.52 0.78 10.11
N ASN A 123 -7.90 1.94 10.35
CA ASN A 123 -6.53 2.27 9.97
C ASN A 123 -5.76 2.84 11.17
N PRO A 124 -4.41 2.84 11.11
CA PRO A 124 -3.61 3.45 12.16
C PRO A 124 -3.65 5.00 12.13
N THR A 125 -4.48 5.59 11.26
CA THR A 125 -4.66 7.04 11.07
C THR A 125 -6.13 7.44 11.23
N ASP A 126 -6.37 8.67 11.68
CA ASP A 126 -7.67 9.31 11.83
C ASP A 126 -8.08 10.16 10.61
N ASP A 127 -7.42 9.98 9.45
CA ASP A 127 -7.86 10.61 8.21
C ASP A 127 -9.31 10.26 7.92
N LEU A 128 -10.19 11.26 8.00
CA LEU A 128 -11.65 11.12 7.90
C LEU A 128 -12.10 10.39 6.64
N SER A 129 -11.30 10.47 5.59
CA SER A 129 -11.62 9.90 4.29
C SER A 129 -11.21 8.43 4.14
N LEU A 130 -10.51 7.90 5.14
CA LEU A 130 -9.98 6.53 5.18
C LEU A 130 -10.55 5.72 6.36
N LEU A 131 -11.39 6.28 7.22
CA LEU A 131 -11.86 5.60 8.45
C LEU A 131 -12.47 4.21 8.21
N SER A 132 -13.21 4.00 7.10
CA SER A 132 -13.82 2.72 6.72
C SER A 132 -13.08 2.00 5.58
N ASN A 133 -11.94 2.54 5.11
CA ASN A 133 -11.26 2.08 3.90
C ASN A 133 -9.84 1.60 4.25
N PRO A 134 -9.63 0.29 4.51
CA PRO A 134 -8.35 -0.20 5.01
C PRO A 134 -7.19 0.11 4.06
N ILE A 135 -6.09 0.64 4.61
CA ILE A 135 -4.84 0.87 3.91
C ILE A 135 -4.13 -0.48 3.79
N ALA A 136 -3.63 -0.79 2.60
CA ALA A 136 -2.80 -1.95 2.36
C ALA A 136 -1.32 -1.58 2.22
N ILE A 137 -1.02 -0.45 1.57
CA ILE A 137 0.36 -0.02 1.28
C ILE A 137 0.49 1.49 1.53
N PRO A 138 1.22 1.92 2.57
CA PRO A 138 1.62 3.31 2.73
C PRO A 138 2.73 3.70 1.75
N ILE A 139 2.72 4.95 1.29
CA ILE A 139 3.69 5.47 0.32
C ILE A 139 4.15 6.85 0.79
N GLU A 140 5.46 7.03 0.95
CA GLU A 140 6.07 8.34 1.20
C GLU A 140 6.78 8.87 -0.04
N THR A 141 6.69 10.18 -0.29
CA THR A 141 7.48 10.81 -1.35
C THR A 141 8.43 11.89 -0.83
N ASN A 142 9.68 11.80 -1.28
CA ASN A 142 10.74 12.75 -0.92
C ASN A 142 11.29 13.45 -2.16
N ARG A 143 11.85 14.64 -1.94
CA ARG A 143 12.54 15.34 -3.01
C ARG A 143 13.85 14.63 -3.36
N PRO A 144 14.35 14.78 -4.60
CA PRO A 144 15.71 14.39 -4.94
C PRO A 144 16.70 15.02 -3.95
N GLY A 145 17.59 14.21 -3.37
CA GLY A 145 18.63 14.69 -2.43
C GLY A 145 18.19 14.88 -0.97
N GLU A 146 16.91 14.68 -0.63
CA GLU A 146 16.48 14.56 0.77
C GLU A 146 16.86 13.19 1.35
N GLY A 147 17.06 13.10 2.67
CA GLY A 147 17.60 11.89 3.30
C GLY A 147 16.68 10.68 3.17
N LEU A 148 17.16 9.62 2.51
CA LEU A 148 16.47 8.34 2.37
C LEU A 148 16.13 7.72 3.73
N ASP A 149 17.02 7.87 4.71
CA ASP A 149 16.81 7.44 6.09
C ASP A 149 15.55 8.05 6.73
N THR A 150 15.21 9.29 6.37
CA THR A 150 14.00 9.95 6.90
C THR A 150 12.73 9.35 6.29
N ALA A 151 12.72 9.07 4.99
CA ALA A 151 11.60 8.37 4.35
C ALA A 151 11.47 6.93 4.86
N ASN A 152 12.59 6.21 4.98
CA ASN A 152 12.65 4.87 5.57
C ASN A 152 12.02 4.88 6.97
N LEU A 153 12.43 5.82 7.83
CA LEU A 153 11.87 5.98 9.16
C LEU A 153 10.37 6.30 9.13
N GLN A 154 9.91 7.17 8.23
CA GLN A 154 8.48 7.52 8.09
C GLN A 154 7.62 6.30 7.74
N VAL A 155 7.99 5.58 6.69
CA VAL A 155 7.22 4.41 6.24
C VAL A 155 7.31 3.28 7.27
N ALA A 156 8.49 3.03 7.85
CA ALA A 156 8.68 2.04 8.91
C ALA A 156 7.83 2.35 10.16
N THR A 157 7.74 3.62 10.55
CA THR A 157 6.89 4.07 11.67
C THR A 157 5.42 3.79 11.36
N PHE A 158 4.96 4.09 10.15
CA PHE A 158 3.60 3.81 9.74
C PHE A 158 3.30 2.30 9.72
N LEU A 159 4.19 1.50 9.13
CA LEU A 159 4.05 0.03 9.08
C LEU A 159 4.04 -0.58 10.48
N THR A 160 4.82 -0.04 11.42
CA THR A 160 4.81 -0.48 12.82
C THR A 160 3.47 -0.19 13.50
N ALA A 161 2.93 1.02 13.30
CA ALA A 161 1.60 1.37 13.80
C ALA A 161 0.52 0.48 13.16
N HIS A 162 0.67 0.16 11.87
CA HIS A 162 -0.23 -0.73 11.16
C HIS A 162 -0.20 -2.15 11.74
N LEU A 163 0.98 -2.75 11.95
CA LEU A 163 1.12 -4.06 12.61
C LEU A 163 0.48 -4.06 14.01
N THR A 164 0.61 -2.97 14.76
CA THR A 164 -0.01 -2.82 16.08
C THR A 164 -1.53 -2.84 15.99
N LEU A 165 -2.11 -2.12 15.03
CA LEU A 165 -3.55 -2.17 14.73
C LEU A 165 -3.99 -3.59 14.36
N LEU A 166 -3.28 -4.26 13.45
CA LEU A 166 -3.62 -5.61 13.00
C LEU A 166 -3.61 -6.60 14.17
N GLN A 167 -2.66 -6.47 15.10
CA GLN A 167 -2.65 -7.27 16.33
C GLN A 167 -3.89 -6.99 17.19
N ARG A 168 -4.27 -5.72 17.39
CA ARG A 168 -5.49 -5.40 18.16
C ARG A 168 -6.76 -5.98 17.53
N LEU A 169 -6.83 -6.01 16.19
CA LEU A 169 -7.93 -6.64 15.47
C LEU A 169 -8.01 -8.16 15.72
N LEU A 170 -6.85 -8.84 15.75
CA LEU A 170 -6.78 -10.25 16.12
C LEU A 170 -7.27 -10.47 17.56
N ASP A 171 -6.77 -9.66 18.50
CA ASP A 171 -7.12 -9.75 19.91
C ASP A 171 -8.63 -9.52 20.13
N ALA A 172 -9.23 -8.58 19.39
CA ALA A 172 -10.66 -8.29 19.44
C ALA A 172 -11.54 -9.48 19.02
N GLY A 173 -11.04 -10.34 18.11
CA GLY A 173 -11.69 -11.55 17.62
C GLY A 173 -11.23 -12.85 18.29
N ALA A 174 -10.40 -12.77 19.34
CA ALA A 174 -9.78 -13.94 19.96
C ALA A 174 -10.78 -14.87 20.68
N SER A 175 -11.91 -14.33 21.15
CA SER A 175 -12.95 -15.10 21.84
C SER A 175 -13.80 -15.96 20.90
N VAL A 176 -13.73 -15.75 19.59
CA VAL A 176 -14.46 -16.58 18.61
C VAL A 176 -13.72 -17.91 18.47
N PRO A 177 -14.35 -19.08 18.67
CA PRO A 177 -13.71 -20.35 18.41
C PRO A 177 -13.18 -20.44 16.97
N VAL A 178 -12.09 -21.18 16.79
CA VAL A 178 -11.62 -21.55 15.45
C VAL A 178 -12.34 -22.84 15.08
N GLN A 179 -12.80 -22.95 13.84
CA GLN A 179 -13.46 -24.17 13.37
C GLN A 179 -12.48 -25.34 13.36
N ASP A 180 -12.98 -26.57 13.53
CA ASP A 180 -12.15 -27.77 13.56
C ASP A 180 -11.26 -27.87 12.32
N GLY A 181 -9.95 -27.99 12.54
CA GLY A 181 -8.95 -28.09 11.48
C GLY A 181 -8.45 -26.76 10.91
N GLU A 182 -9.01 -25.62 11.31
CA GLU A 182 -8.48 -24.31 10.93
C GLU A 182 -7.41 -23.80 11.91
N LYS A 183 -6.41 -23.09 11.38
CA LYS A 183 -5.45 -22.35 12.21
C LYS A 183 -6.04 -20.99 12.59
N ALA A 184 -5.85 -20.58 13.85
CA ALA A 184 -6.14 -19.23 14.29
C ALA A 184 -5.32 -18.22 13.45
N PRO A 185 -5.93 -17.11 12.98
CA PRO A 185 -5.19 -16.12 12.23
C PRO A 185 -4.09 -15.49 13.09
N SER A 186 -2.91 -15.30 12.50
CA SER A 186 -1.79 -14.56 13.07
C SER A 186 -1.36 -13.48 12.08
N VAL A 187 -0.72 -12.42 12.58
CA VAL A 187 -0.03 -11.43 11.73
C VAL A 187 1.05 -12.10 10.87
N ASP A 188 1.66 -13.18 11.36
CA ASP A 188 2.72 -13.90 10.65
C ASP A 188 2.21 -14.55 9.35
N ASP A 189 0.90 -14.80 9.23
CA ASP A 189 0.30 -15.35 8.01
C ASP A 189 0.43 -14.38 6.81
N LEU A 190 0.71 -13.09 7.07
CA LEU A 190 0.96 -12.09 6.04
C LEU A 190 2.42 -12.08 5.55
N GLY A 191 3.34 -12.73 6.27
CA GLY A 191 4.78 -12.66 6.05
C GLY A 191 5.35 -11.28 6.39
N SER A 192 5.12 -10.30 5.52
CA SER A 192 5.57 -8.92 5.72
C SER A 192 4.59 -7.92 5.12
N LEU A 193 4.38 -6.79 5.81
CA LEU A 193 3.62 -5.66 5.28
C LEU A 193 4.51 -4.80 4.37
N PRO A 194 4.09 -4.54 3.13
CA PRO A 194 4.83 -3.71 2.19
C PRO A 194 4.58 -2.22 2.41
N GLY A 195 5.59 -1.40 2.11
CA GLY A 195 5.52 0.05 1.96
C GLY A 195 6.35 0.50 0.77
N LEU A 196 6.11 1.72 0.31
CA LEU A 196 6.83 2.29 -0.84
C LEU A 196 7.44 3.64 -0.50
N ILE A 197 8.61 3.90 -1.06
CA ILE A 197 9.30 5.18 -0.98
C ILE A 197 9.58 5.64 -2.40
N VAL A 198 9.14 6.86 -2.73
CA VAL A 198 9.39 7.48 -4.03
C VAL A 198 10.27 8.70 -3.84
N GLN A 199 11.49 8.64 -4.34
CA GLN A 199 12.44 9.74 -4.25
C GLN A 199 12.80 10.27 -5.64
N GLY A 200 12.21 11.41 -6.00
CA GLY A 200 12.33 11.94 -7.35
C GLY A 200 11.83 10.92 -8.37
N ASN A 201 12.76 10.32 -9.14
CA ASN A 201 12.44 9.28 -10.10
C ASN A 201 12.53 7.85 -9.55
N THR A 202 13.18 7.65 -8.41
CA THR A 202 13.50 6.31 -7.90
C THR A 202 12.37 5.77 -7.03
N TRP A 203 11.98 4.51 -7.26
CA TRP A 203 10.96 3.81 -6.49
C TRP A 203 11.59 2.67 -5.72
N ASN A 204 11.38 2.64 -4.42
CA ASN A 204 11.95 1.65 -3.52
C ASN A 204 10.85 0.95 -2.72
N PHE A 205 11.07 -0.32 -2.48
CA PHE A 205 10.29 -1.17 -1.61
C PHE A 205 10.89 -1.21 -0.21
N ILE A 206 10.03 -1.15 0.79
CA ILE A 206 10.35 -1.38 2.19
C ILE A 206 9.32 -2.37 2.75
N ALA A 207 9.72 -3.24 3.67
CA ALA A 207 8.81 -4.17 4.30
C ALA A 207 8.96 -4.14 5.81
N ALA A 208 7.88 -4.43 6.54
CA ALA A 208 7.92 -4.67 7.97
C ALA A 208 7.29 -6.03 8.30
N SER A 209 7.98 -6.84 9.10
CA SER A 209 7.50 -8.14 9.58
C SER A 209 7.63 -8.22 11.09
N ARG A 210 6.84 -9.10 11.71
CA ARG A 210 7.05 -9.48 13.11
C ARG A 210 8.06 -10.63 13.17
N GLN A 211 9.10 -10.49 14.00
CA GLN A 211 10.04 -11.56 14.35
C GLN A 211 10.21 -11.57 15.86
N ASP A 212 9.99 -12.72 16.51
CA ASP A 212 10.23 -12.91 17.95
C ASP A 212 9.63 -11.79 18.83
N SER A 213 8.39 -11.38 18.50
CA SER A 213 7.67 -10.27 19.16
C SER A 213 8.27 -8.87 18.98
N ARG A 214 9.21 -8.70 18.05
CA ARG A 214 9.73 -7.40 17.59
C ARG A 214 9.30 -7.14 16.16
N ILE A 215 9.21 -5.87 15.80
CA ILE A 215 8.96 -5.46 14.42
C ILE A 215 10.31 -5.21 13.76
N VAL A 216 10.56 -5.92 12.67
CA VAL A 216 11.78 -5.82 11.86
C VAL A 216 11.42 -5.14 10.54
N THR A 217 12.15 -4.08 10.21
CA THR A 217 12.01 -3.38 8.95
C THR A 217 13.14 -3.80 8.01
N TRP A 218 12.77 -4.24 6.81
CA TRP A 218 13.67 -4.62 5.74
C TRP A 218 13.77 -3.48 4.74
N SER A 219 14.95 -2.89 4.63
CA SER A 219 15.21 -1.76 3.75
C SER A 219 15.70 -2.19 2.37
N GLU A 220 15.24 -1.40 1.38
CA GLU A 220 15.85 -1.13 0.08
C GLU A 220 15.99 -2.29 -0.91
N THR A 221 14.86 -2.64 -1.52
CA THR A 221 14.86 -3.22 -2.87
C THR A 221 14.35 -2.19 -3.87
N SER A 222 15.17 -1.82 -4.86
CA SER A 222 14.73 -0.91 -5.93
C SER A 222 13.68 -1.59 -6.80
N LEU A 223 12.58 -0.88 -7.06
CA LEU A 223 11.51 -1.31 -7.96
C LEU A 223 11.67 -0.74 -9.38
N GLY A 224 12.59 0.19 -9.57
CA GLY A 224 12.84 0.88 -10.84
C GLY A 224 12.85 2.39 -10.72
N SER A 225 12.88 3.05 -11.89
CA SER A 225 12.98 4.50 -12.02
C SER A 225 11.99 5.03 -13.06
N THR A 226 11.37 6.17 -12.80
CA THR A 226 10.61 6.93 -13.82
C THR A 226 11.52 7.75 -14.74
N GLY A 227 12.85 7.69 -14.55
CA GLY A 227 13.83 8.35 -15.39
C GLY A 227 14.05 7.67 -16.74
N ASP A 228 13.66 6.40 -16.87
CA ASP A 228 13.79 5.62 -18.09
C ASP A 228 12.63 4.64 -18.28
N ILE A 229 12.42 4.17 -19.51
CA ILE A 229 11.24 3.36 -19.84
C ILE A 229 11.28 1.97 -19.19
N PHE A 230 12.45 1.34 -19.07
CA PHE A 230 12.56 0.01 -18.48
C PHE A 230 12.24 0.08 -16.99
N GLY A 231 12.75 1.10 -16.31
CA GLY A 231 12.38 1.41 -14.93
C GLY A 231 10.87 1.61 -14.75
N ILE A 232 10.19 2.31 -15.67
CA ILE A 232 8.73 2.46 -15.62
C ILE A 232 8.02 1.09 -15.72
N TYR A 233 8.45 0.22 -16.63
CA TYR A 233 7.88 -1.13 -16.73
C TYR A 233 8.12 -1.97 -15.47
N GLN A 234 9.32 -1.88 -14.88
CA GLN A 234 9.64 -2.54 -13.61
C GLN A 234 8.74 -2.06 -12.48
N ILE A 235 8.52 -0.74 -12.38
CA ILE A 235 7.61 -0.15 -11.38
C ILE A 235 6.20 -0.68 -11.58
N ILE A 236 5.67 -0.65 -12.81
CA ILE A 236 4.32 -1.13 -13.11
C ILE A 236 4.18 -2.61 -12.74
N ALA A 237 5.11 -3.47 -13.15
CA ALA A 237 5.09 -4.90 -12.85
C ALA A 237 5.14 -5.15 -11.34
N SER A 238 6.01 -4.44 -10.62
CA SER A 238 6.14 -4.56 -9.16
C SER A 238 4.86 -4.14 -8.44
N LEU A 239 4.25 -3.02 -8.84
CA LEU A 239 2.97 -2.56 -8.29
C LEU A 239 1.83 -3.54 -8.58
N GLN A 240 1.84 -4.19 -9.75
CA GLN A 240 0.86 -5.23 -10.10
C GLN A 240 1.03 -6.50 -9.24
N LEU A 241 2.27 -6.91 -8.95
CA LEU A 241 2.55 -8.00 -8.01
C LEU A 241 2.05 -7.66 -6.60
N LEU A 242 2.28 -6.43 -6.14
CA LEU A 242 1.74 -5.96 -4.86
C LEU A 242 0.21 -5.97 -4.84
N ARG A 243 -0.45 -5.56 -5.93
CA ARG A 243 -1.90 -5.68 -6.07
C ARG A 243 -2.37 -7.13 -6.03
N GLN A 244 -1.64 -8.05 -6.64
CA GLN A 244 -1.95 -9.48 -6.57
C GLN A 244 -1.84 -9.98 -5.13
N TRP A 245 -0.76 -9.63 -4.41
CA TRP A 245 -0.61 -9.94 -2.99
C TRP A 245 -1.75 -9.38 -2.15
N ILE A 246 -2.18 -8.14 -2.43
CA ILE A 246 -3.37 -7.54 -1.78
C ILE A 246 -4.60 -8.43 -1.97
N GLY A 247 -4.88 -8.85 -3.21
CA GLY A 247 -6.09 -9.61 -3.54
C GLY A 247 -6.07 -11.07 -3.10
N THR A 248 -4.89 -11.67 -2.96
CA THR A 248 -4.74 -13.11 -2.67
C THR A 248 -4.34 -13.42 -1.24
N THR A 249 -3.71 -12.47 -0.54
CA THR A 249 -3.16 -12.67 0.81
C THR A 249 -3.76 -11.66 1.79
N TYR A 250 -3.49 -10.37 1.59
CA TYR A 250 -3.83 -9.34 2.59
C TYR A 250 -5.33 -9.17 2.80
N TRP A 251 -6.10 -8.96 1.73
CA TRP A 251 -7.54 -8.69 1.87
C TRP A 251 -8.35 -9.89 2.36
N PRO A 252 -8.14 -11.13 1.85
CA PRO A 252 -8.80 -12.30 2.42
C PRO A 252 -8.50 -12.48 3.91
N TRP A 253 -7.24 -12.27 4.32
CA TRP A 253 -6.84 -12.33 5.73
C TRP A 253 -7.55 -11.25 6.56
N LEU A 254 -7.51 -9.98 6.12
CA LEU A 254 -8.10 -8.87 6.85
C LEU A 254 -9.61 -9.05 7.02
N ARG A 255 -10.30 -9.46 5.95
CA ARG A 255 -11.73 -9.77 5.99
C ARG A 255 -12.07 -10.81 7.07
N ARG A 256 -11.33 -11.93 7.10
CA ARG A 256 -11.52 -12.99 8.10
C ARG A 256 -11.34 -12.46 9.52
N VAL A 257 -10.30 -11.66 9.75
CA VAL A 257 -10.02 -11.07 11.07
C VAL A 257 -11.11 -10.07 11.47
N THR A 258 -11.54 -9.19 10.56
CA THR A 258 -12.59 -8.21 10.81
C THR A 258 -13.94 -8.88 11.10
N GLN A 259 -14.32 -9.91 10.34
CA GLN A 259 -15.54 -10.69 10.62
C GLN A 259 -15.50 -11.31 12.02
N ARG A 260 -14.36 -11.92 12.42
CA ARG A 260 -14.20 -12.48 13.76
C ARG A 260 -14.30 -11.42 14.85
N ALA A 261 -13.68 -10.25 14.66
CA ALA A 261 -13.79 -9.14 15.60
C ALA A 261 -15.25 -8.65 15.74
N ALA A 262 -16.00 -8.60 14.64
CA ALA A 262 -17.43 -8.25 14.66
C ALA A 262 -18.28 -9.28 15.41
N THR A 263 -18.07 -10.58 15.15
CA THR A 263 -18.76 -11.66 15.87
C THR A 263 -18.47 -11.60 17.36
N ALA A 264 -17.22 -11.36 17.77
CA ALA A 264 -16.86 -11.21 19.17
C ALA A 264 -17.56 -10.01 19.83
N ALA A 265 -17.70 -8.88 19.12
CA ALA A 265 -18.43 -7.72 19.63
C ALA A 265 -19.92 -8.03 19.86
N GLN A 266 -20.56 -8.68 18.88
CA GLN A 266 -21.97 -9.11 19.00
C GLN A 266 -22.22 -10.05 20.18
N LEU A 267 -21.29 -10.97 20.48
CA LEU A 267 -21.38 -11.86 21.63
C LEU A 267 -21.24 -11.12 22.97
N ARG A 268 -20.49 -10.01 23.02
CA ARG A 268 -20.34 -9.19 24.22
C ARG A 268 -21.55 -8.29 24.48
N ASP A 269 -22.16 -7.77 23.41
CA ASP A 269 -23.27 -6.82 23.48
C ASP A 269 -24.66 -7.49 23.47
N GLY A 270 -24.71 -8.81 23.36
CA GLY A 270 -25.95 -9.59 23.47
C GLY A 270 -26.56 -9.51 24.87
N PRO A 271 -27.90 -9.58 25.01
CA PRO A 271 -28.55 -9.51 26.32
C PRO A 271 -28.05 -10.66 27.20
N ALA A 272 -27.52 -10.31 28.38
CA ALA A 272 -27.32 -11.28 29.45
C ALA A 272 -28.69 -11.90 29.76
N GLY A 273 -28.82 -13.21 29.50
CA GLY A 273 -30.03 -13.97 29.77
C GLY A 273 -30.39 -14.00 31.25
#